data_AF-A0A4Y2CSF1-F1
#
_entry.id   AF-A0A4Y2CSF1-F1
#
_cell.length_a   1.000
_cell.length_b   1.000
_cell.length_c   1.000
_cell.angle_alpha   90.00
_cell.angle_beta   90.00
_cell.angle_gamma   90.00
#
_symmetry.space_group_name_H-M   'P 1'
#
loop_
_entity.id
_entity.type
_entity.pdbx_description
1 polymer ?
#
loop_
_entity_poly.entity_id
_entity_poly.type
_entity_poly.pdbx_seq_one_letter_code
_entity_poly.pdbx_strand_id
1 'polypeptide(L)'
;MRDTGRGRSVRTPQVVEDILQGVGVRPDISTREVSRAVNVPHSIVWRVLRDEGLHPYHVQKVQGFIPADYAPRVEFARWFLQQLEAQPDFSAHLLFTDESTFTRKGISNTHNLHVFF
;
A
#
# COMPACT_ATOMS: atom_id res chain seq x y z
N MET A 1 4.49 -35.03 39.70
CA MET A 1 4.55 -34.58 38.29
C MET A 1 3.30 -33.79 38.00
N ARG A 2 3.40 -32.49 37.73
CA ARG A 2 2.25 -31.66 37.33
C ARG A 2 2.13 -31.77 35.82
N ASP A 3 1.04 -32.39 35.37
CA ASP A 3 0.65 -32.42 33.97
C ASP A 3 0.27 -31.00 33.56
N THR A 4 1.23 -30.25 33.02
CA THR A 4 0.98 -28.96 32.39
C THR A 4 0.49 -29.25 30.98
N GLY A 5 -0.77 -29.67 30.87
CA GLY A 5 -1.46 -29.81 29.60
C GLY A 5 -1.31 -28.51 28.80
N ARG A 6 -0.53 -28.57 27.73
CA ARG A 6 -0.32 -27.47 26.79
C ARG A 6 -1.71 -27.07 26.27
N GLY A 7 -2.22 -25.92 26.74
CA GLY A 7 -3.54 -25.42 26.37
C GLY A 7 -3.72 -25.46 24.84
N ARG A 8 -4.93 -25.83 24.39
CA ARG A 8 -5.31 -25.92 22.97
C ARG A 8 -4.71 -24.73 22.21
N SER A 9 -3.87 -25.03 21.21
CA SER A 9 -3.35 -23.99 20.32
C SER A 9 -4.53 -23.28 19.68
N VAL A 10 -4.66 -21.97 19.93
CA VAL A 10 -5.63 -21.10 19.24
C VAL A 10 -5.39 -21.12 17.73
N ARG A 11 -4.15 -21.45 17.31
CA ARG A 11 -3.77 -21.69 15.92
C ARG A 11 -4.10 -23.14 15.54
N THR A 12 -5.36 -23.39 15.22
CA THR A 12 -5.78 -24.61 14.53
C THR A 12 -5.56 -24.44 13.01
N PRO A 13 -5.46 -25.53 12.23
CA PRO A 13 -5.39 -25.43 10.77
C PRO A 13 -6.56 -24.64 10.18
N GLN A 14 -7.76 -24.79 10.76
CA GLN A 14 -8.94 -24.03 10.35
C GLN A 14 -8.76 -22.52 10.54
N VAL A 15 -8.26 -22.08 11.70
CA VAL A 15 -8.01 -20.66 11.96
C VAL A 15 -6.98 -20.08 11.01
N VAL A 16 -5.94 -20.86 10.66
CA VAL A 16 -4.94 -20.43 9.67
C VAL A 16 -5.62 -20.23 8.31
N GLU A 17 -6.41 -21.20 7.85
CA GLU A 17 -7.13 -21.12 6.59
C GLU A 17 -8.09 -19.91 6.57
N ASP A 18 -8.87 -19.70 7.63
CA ASP A 18 -9.81 -18.58 7.71
C ASP A 18 -9.10 -17.22 7.62
N ILE A 19 -7.91 -17.09 8.23
CA ILE A 19 -7.07 -15.89 8.14
C ILE A 19 -6.57 -15.69 6.71
N LEU A 20 -6.06 -16.75 6.08
CA LEU A 20 -5.50 -16.68 4.73
C LEU A 20 -6.56 -16.43 3.67
N GLN A 21 -7.74 -17.05 3.79
CA GLN A 21 -8.90 -16.76 2.95
C GLN A 21 -9.34 -15.31 3.09
N GLY A 22 -9.42 -14.80 4.34
CA GLY A 22 -9.80 -13.42 4.59
C GLY A 22 -8.88 -12.41 3.90
N VAL A 23 -7.56 -12.62 3.98
CA VAL A 23 -6.57 -11.77 3.32
C VAL A 23 -6.52 -12.03 1.81
N GLY A 24 -6.71 -13.26 1.35
CA GLY A 24 -6.77 -13.58 -0.09
C GLY A 24 -7.95 -12.92 -0.80
N VAL A 25 -9.11 -12.83 -0.16
CA VAL A 25 -10.31 -12.17 -0.71
C VAL A 25 -10.19 -10.65 -0.62
N ARG A 26 -9.63 -10.12 0.48
CA ARG A 26 -9.39 -8.68 0.66
C ARG A 26 -7.95 -8.43 1.14
N PRO A 27 -6.99 -8.32 0.21
CA PRO A 27 -5.60 -8.07 0.55
C PRO A 27 -5.34 -6.76 1.30
N ASP A 28 -6.26 -5.81 1.25
CA ASP A 28 -6.20 -4.51 1.94
C ASP A 28 -6.82 -4.51 3.35
N ILE A 29 -7.33 -5.65 3.80
CA ILE A 29 -8.01 -5.78 5.09
C ILE A 29 -7.04 -5.55 6.24
N SER A 30 -7.46 -4.78 7.25
CA SER A 30 -6.61 -4.61 8.44
C SER A 30 -6.54 -5.92 9.23
N THR A 31 -5.36 -6.22 9.79
CA THR A 31 -5.18 -7.38 10.68
C THR A 31 -6.11 -7.37 11.91
N ARG A 32 -6.57 -6.18 12.33
CA ARG A 32 -7.58 -6.04 13.40
C ARG A 32 -8.97 -6.47 12.95
N GLU A 33 -9.34 -6.19 11.71
CA GLU A 33 -10.61 -6.66 11.14
C GLU A 33 -10.60 -8.18 10.98
N VAL A 34 -9.51 -8.76 10.47
CA VAL A 34 -9.34 -10.24 10.41
C VAL A 34 -9.46 -10.87 11.80
N SER A 35 -8.81 -10.28 12.79
CA SER A 35 -8.87 -10.72 14.19
C SER A 35 -10.30 -10.76 14.74
N ARG A 36 -11.12 -9.74 14.42
CA ARG A 36 -12.54 -9.69 14.81
C ARG A 36 -13.40 -10.69 14.04
N ALA A 37 -13.14 -10.87 12.75
CA ALA A 37 -13.89 -11.79 11.89
C ALA A 37 -13.66 -13.25 12.28
N VAL A 38 -12.41 -13.64 12.54
CA VAL A 38 -12.01 -15.01 12.91
C VAL A 38 -12.08 -15.25 14.43
N ASN A 39 -12.34 -14.20 15.21
CA ASN A 39 -12.40 -14.22 16.68
C ASN A 39 -11.13 -14.78 17.34
N VAL A 40 -9.97 -14.27 16.93
CA VAL A 40 -8.66 -14.63 17.49
C VAL A 40 -7.87 -13.39 17.88
N PRO A 41 -6.92 -13.49 18.83
CA PRO A 41 -6.07 -12.37 19.18
C PRO A 41 -5.31 -11.83 17.96
N HIS A 42 -5.21 -10.51 17.85
CA HIS A 42 -4.50 -9.81 16.78
C HIS A 42 -3.06 -10.31 16.54
N SER A 43 -2.36 -10.70 17.61
CA SER A 43 -1.02 -11.27 17.54
C SER A 43 -0.94 -12.61 16.80
N ILE A 44 -2.02 -13.40 16.79
CA ILE A 44 -2.08 -14.67 16.05
C ILE A 44 -2.17 -14.39 14.55
N VAL A 45 -3.01 -13.42 14.15
CA VAL A 45 -3.12 -13.00 12.74
C VAL A 45 -1.75 -12.58 12.20
N TRP A 46 -1.04 -11.70 12.90
CA TRP A 46 0.31 -11.27 12.49
C TRP A 46 1.31 -12.42 12.38
N ARG A 47 1.25 -13.39 13.29
CA ARG A 47 2.15 -14.54 13.27
C ARG A 47 1.85 -15.44 12.07
N VAL A 48 0.57 -15.73 11.81
CA VAL A 48 0.16 -16.52 10.65
C VAL A 48 0.60 -15.85 9.36
N LEU A 49 0.28 -14.57 9.16
CA LEU A 49 0.66 -13.85 7.93
C LEU A 49 2.18 -13.85 7.72
N ARG A 50 2.96 -13.62 8.79
CA ARG A 50 4.43 -13.65 8.71
C ARG A 50 4.97 -15.04 8.36
N ASP A 51 4.44 -16.08 8.99
CA ASP A 51 4.89 -17.45 8.76
C ASP A 51 4.58 -17.91 7.32
N GLU A 52 3.52 -17.37 6.73
CA GLU A 52 3.11 -17.62 5.34
C GLU A 52 3.74 -16.63 4.34
N GLY A 53 4.66 -15.77 4.79
CA GLY A 53 5.39 -14.82 3.94
C GLY A 53 4.62 -13.60 3.47
N LEU A 54 3.41 -13.37 4.01
CA LEU A 54 2.56 -12.24 3.65
C LEU A 54 2.96 -10.98 4.43
N HIS A 55 3.33 -9.93 3.70
CA HIS A 55 3.78 -8.66 4.25
C HIS A 55 2.88 -7.49 3.80
N PRO A 56 2.60 -6.53 4.70
CA PRO A 56 1.85 -5.34 4.33
C PRO A 56 2.74 -4.38 3.54
N TYR A 57 2.34 -4.05 2.32
CA TYR A 57 2.96 -3.02 1.49
C TYR A 57 2.06 -1.80 1.40
N HIS A 58 2.62 -0.61 1.60
CA HIS A 58 1.86 0.63 1.46
C HIS A 58 1.56 0.90 -0.01
N VAL A 59 0.32 1.27 -0.31
CA VAL A 59 -0.08 1.62 -1.67
C VAL A 59 0.42 3.02 -2.00
N GLN A 60 1.36 3.12 -2.92
CA GLN A 60 1.81 4.39 -3.47
C GLN A 60 0.91 4.80 -4.63
N LYS A 61 0.25 5.95 -4.50
CA LYS A 61 -0.43 6.59 -5.64
C LYS A 61 0.63 7.20 -6.55
N VAL A 62 0.76 6.63 -7.74
CA VAL A 62 1.58 7.19 -8.83
C VAL A 62 0.66 7.81 -9.87
N GLN A 63 1.21 8.70 -10.70
CA GLN A 63 0.47 9.33 -11.79
C GLN A 63 0.02 8.26 -12.79
N GLY A 64 -1.27 8.26 -13.15
CA GLY A 64 -1.87 7.28 -14.06
C GLY A 64 -1.57 7.61 -15.53
N PHE A 65 -0.33 7.43 -15.97
CA PHE A 65 0.05 7.67 -17.36
C PHE A 65 -0.57 6.63 -18.30
N ILE A 66 -1.09 7.11 -19.43
CA ILE A 66 -1.50 6.26 -20.55
C ILE A 66 -0.36 6.17 -21.58
N PRO A 67 -0.33 5.12 -22.43
CA PRO A 67 0.73 4.95 -23.44
C PRO A 67 0.97 6.18 -24.33
N ALA A 68 -0.08 6.96 -24.60
CA ALA A 68 0.02 8.19 -25.39
C ALA A 68 0.81 9.32 -24.69
N ASP A 69 0.90 9.33 -23.36
CA ASP A 69 1.60 10.37 -22.60
C ASP A 69 3.12 10.23 -22.67
N TYR A 70 3.63 9.04 -22.99
CA TYR A 70 5.07 8.76 -22.87
C TYR A 70 5.90 9.58 -23.86
N ALA A 71 5.52 9.58 -25.14
CA ALA A 71 6.28 10.29 -26.16
C ALA A 71 6.33 11.83 -25.92
N PRO A 72 5.20 12.53 -25.72
CA PRO A 72 5.21 13.96 -25.43
C PRO A 72 6.02 14.32 -24.17
N ARG A 73 5.97 13.50 -23.13
CA ARG A 73 6.73 13.75 -21.90
C ARG A 73 8.24 13.62 -22.11
N VAL A 74 8.68 12.64 -22.90
CA VAL A 74 10.09 12.48 -23.26
C VAL A 74 10.56 13.64 -24.14
N GLU A 75 9.75 14.06 -25.10
CA GLU A 75 10.04 15.21 -25.96
C GLU A 75 10.16 16.50 -25.14
N PHE A 76 9.21 16.75 -24.24
CA PHE A 76 9.27 17.90 -23.33
C PHE A 76 10.54 17.86 -22.46
N ALA A 77 10.87 16.71 -21.86
CA ALA A 77 12.06 16.59 -21.03
C ALA A 77 13.35 16.87 -21.81
N ARG A 78 13.46 16.37 -23.05
CA ARG A 78 14.62 16.65 -23.92
C ARG A 78 14.70 18.12 -24.29
N TRP A 79 13.58 18.72 -24.68
CA TRP A 79 13.51 20.14 -24.98
C TRP A 79 13.93 20.99 -23.76
N PHE A 80 13.45 20.64 -22.58
CA PHE A 80 13.77 21.35 -21.33
C PHE A 80 15.27 21.29 -21.02
N LEU A 81 15.90 20.11 -21.20
CA LEU A 81 17.36 19.96 -21.04
C LEU A 81 18.13 20.83 -22.02
N GLN A 82 17.70 20.92 -23.28
CA GLN A 82 18.34 21.81 -24.27
C GLN A 82 18.23 23.29 -23.87
N GLN A 83 17.11 23.71 -23.28
CA GLN A 83 16.98 25.09 -22.78
C GLN A 83 17.95 25.36 -21.62
N LEU A 84 18.14 24.40 -20.72
CA LEU A 84 19.11 24.51 -19.63
C LEU A 84 20.56 24.57 -20.13
N GLU A 85 20.90 23.86 -21.21
CA GLU A 85 22.23 23.94 -21.83
C GLU A 85 22.47 25.30 -22.49
N ALA A 86 21.47 25.83 -23.20
CA ALA A 86 21.56 27.13 -23.85
C ALA A 86 21.59 28.30 -22.85
N GLN A 87 20.83 28.17 -21.76
CA GLN A 87 20.69 29.18 -20.73
C GLN A 87 20.63 28.49 -19.34
N PRO A 88 21.74 28.47 -18.57
CA PRO A 88 21.79 27.78 -17.28
C PRO A 88 20.77 28.25 -16.25
N ASP A 89 20.34 29.51 -16.32
CA ASP A 89 19.34 30.13 -15.44
C ASP A 89 17.90 30.05 -15.97
N PHE A 90 17.66 29.32 -17.06
CA PHE A 90 16.33 29.17 -17.67
C PHE A 90 15.26 28.71 -16.67
N SER A 91 15.59 27.73 -15.82
CA SER A 91 14.66 27.23 -14.79
C SER A 91 14.23 28.28 -13.76
N ALA A 92 15.07 29.27 -13.48
CA ALA A 92 14.75 30.34 -12.52
C ALA A 92 13.70 31.34 -13.07
N HIS A 93 13.48 31.35 -14.39
CA HIS A 93 12.53 32.22 -15.07
C HIS A 93 11.17 31.55 -15.33
N LEU A 94 11.00 30.29 -14.95
CA LEU A 94 9.79 29.52 -15.16
C LEU A 94 8.90 29.52 -13.92
N LEU A 95 7.62 29.86 -14.11
CA LEU A 95 6.59 29.73 -13.09
C LEU A 95 5.63 28.61 -13.49
N PHE A 96 5.58 27.55 -12.69
CA PHE A 96 4.57 26.50 -12.81
C PHE A 96 3.40 26.83 -11.89
N THR A 97 2.20 26.87 -12.45
CA THR A 97 0.94 27.01 -11.71
C THR A 97 0.15 25.73 -11.84
N ASP A 98 -0.52 25.32 -10.76
CA ASP A 98 -1.40 24.16 -10.75
C ASP A 98 -2.71 24.52 -10.03
N GLU A 99 -3.77 23.79 -10.34
CA GLU A 99 -5.08 23.94 -9.70
C GLU A 99 -5.29 22.81 -8.69
N SER A 100 -5.44 23.17 -7.41
CA SER A 100 -5.79 22.22 -6.36
C SER A 100 -7.29 22.20 -6.11
N THR A 101 -7.92 21.03 -6.23
CA THR A 101 -9.34 20.84 -5.92
C THR A 101 -9.53 20.35 -4.49
N PHE A 102 -10.28 21.11 -3.69
CA PHE A 102 -10.66 20.72 -2.33
C PHE A 102 -12.14 20.31 -2.29
N THR A 103 -12.42 19.10 -1.81
CA THR A 103 -13.80 18.58 -1.71
C THR A 103 -14.19 18.33 -0.25
N ARG A 104 -15.48 18.45 0.07
CA ARG A 104 -16.00 18.17 1.42
C ARG A 104 -16.02 16.68 1.78
N LYS A 105 -15.68 15.78 0.83
CA LYS A 105 -15.71 14.31 1.02
C LYS A 105 -14.51 13.75 1.78
N GLY A 106 -13.61 14.62 2.26
CA GLY A 106 -12.48 14.25 3.12
C GLY A 106 -11.23 13.85 2.35
N ILE A 107 -10.10 13.86 3.06
CA ILE A 107 -8.79 13.44 2.56
C ILE A 107 -8.75 11.90 2.68
N SER A 108 -8.54 11.20 1.57
CA SER A 108 -8.25 9.76 1.60
C SER A 108 -6.93 9.55 2.32
N ASN A 109 -6.96 8.95 3.52
CA ASN A 109 -5.75 8.65 4.28
C ASN A 109 -5.02 7.45 3.66
N THR A 110 -4.14 7.74 2.71
CA THR A 110 -3.31 6.75 2.03
C THR A 110 -2.25 6.11 2.94
N HIS A 111 -1.94 6.70 4.09
CA HIS A 111 -0.92 6.15 5.00
C HIS A 111 -1.37 4.84 5.65
N ASN A 112 -2.67 4.63 5.82
CA ASN A 112 -3.20 3.38 6.38
C ASN A 112 -3.55 2.35 5.30
N LEU A 113 -3.45 2.74 4.01
CA LEU A 113 -3.75 1.87 2.89
C LEU A 113 -2.54 0.97 2.62
N HIS A 114 -2.68 -0.29 3.00
CA HIS A 114 -1.70 -1.34 2.75
C HIS A 114 -2.36 -2.51 2.03
N VAL A 115 -1.55 -3.33 1.38
CA VAL A 115 -1.97 -4.57 0.72
C VAL A 115 -1.01 -5.68 1.12
N PHE A 116 -1.53 -6.83 1.52
CA PHE A 116 -0.74 -8.02 1.82
C PHE A 116 -0.37 -8.76 0.53
N PHE A 117 0.92 -8.97 0.32
CA PHE A 117 1.51 -9.81 -0.73
C PHE A 117 2.60 -10.70 -0.15
#